data_AF-K5WS59-F1
#
_entry.id   AF-K5WS59-F1
#
_cell.length_a   1.000
_cell.length_b   1.000
_cell.length_c   1.000
_cell.angle_alpha   90.00
_cell.angle_beta   90.00
_cell.angle_gamma   90.00
#
_symmetry.space_group_name_H-M   'P 1'
#
loop_
_entity.id
_entity.type
_entity.pdbx_description
1 polymer ?
#
loop_
_entity_poly.entity_id
_entity_poly.type
_entity_poly.pdbx_seq_one_letter_code
_entity_poly.pdbx_strand_id
1 'polypeptide(L)'
;ASQILNNDPRRTWMYGFTVENTMMSVWYFSRSHTVVSTPFDFTKDIKSFIHVFLSLLYATREEIGYDPTIHRVLHDNEIQYVYEVVCEGETRYFRTIATLFTSQSLRITGRKTRVWKAVEVEGYDGNKHRKEKEGGREVALKDCWLDEGSRTEKDNLDGILNALAEVKERVKRNSNVL
;
A
#
# COMPACT_ATOMS: atom_id res chain seq x y z
N ALA A 1 -16.37 1.77 -2.05
CA ALA A 1 -15.07 2.11 -1.44
C ALA A 1 -14.21 0.88 -1.11
N SER A 2 -14.62 -0.01 -0.20
CA SER A 2 -13.80 -1.17 0.24
C SER A 2 -13.29 -2.04 -0.91
N GLN A 3 -14.14 -2.41 -1.88
CA GLN A 3 -13.73 -3.20 -3.05
C GLN A 3 -12.61 -2.52 -3.87
N ILE A 4 -12.70 -1.21 -4.11
CA ILE A 4 -11.69 -0.47 -4.89
C ILE A 4 -10.36 -0.45 -4.14
N LEU A 5 -10.39 -0.09 -2.85
CA LEU A 5 -9.19 -0.08 -2.00
C LEU A 5 -8.59 -1.49 -1.87
N ASN A 6 -9.40 -2.54 -1.81
CA ASN A 6 -8.91 -3.91 -1.69
C ASN A 6 -8.41 -4.50 -3.02
N ASN A 7 -8.87 -4.02 -4.17
CA ASN A 7 -8.52 -4.62 -5.47
C ASN A 7 -7.36 -3.91 -6.16
N ASP A 8 -7.29 -2.58 -6.11
CA ASP A 8 -6.16 -1.84 -6.69
C ASP A 8 -5.08 -1.61 -5.63
N PRO A 9 -3.94 -2.32 -5.67
CA PRO A 9 -2.87 -2.16 -4.67
C PRO A 9 -2.26 -0.77 -4.64
N ARG A 10 -2.44 0.02 -5.70
CA ARG A 10 -1.95 1.39 -5.76
C ARG A 10 -2.80 2.36 -4.95
N ARG A 11 -3.98 1.97 -4.47
CA ARG A 11 -4.91 2.88 -3.78
C ARG A 11 -4.65 2.91 -2.28
N THR A 12 -4.12 4.03 -1.80
CA THR A 12 -3.93 4.30 -0.37
C THR A 12 -5.18 4.93 0.26
N TRP A 13 -5.85 5.79 -0.51
CA TRP A 13 -7.11 6.44 -0.16
C TRP A 13 -7.89 6.82 -1.44
N MET A 14 -9.14 7.26 -1.28
CA MET A 14 -9.97 7.71 -2.40
C MET A 14 -11.07 8.68 -1.96
N TYR A 15 -11.52 9.52 -2.89
CA TYR A 15 -12.74 10.30 -2.72
C TYR A 15 -13.98 9.56 -3.25
N GLY A 16 -15.15 9.89 -2.72
CA GLY A 16 -16.46 9.48 -3.24
C GLY A 16 -17.51 10.55 -2.99
N PHE A 17 -18.71 10.35 -3.54
CA PHE A 17 -19.81 11.30 -3.39
C PHE A 17 -21.10 10.56 -3.10
N THR A 18 -21.97 11.19 -2.32
CA THR A 18 -23.37 10.81 -2.21
C THR A 18 -24.21 11.99 -2.66
N VAL A 19 -25.18 11.74 -3.52
CA VAL A 19 -26.15 12.73 -3.98
C VAL A 19 -27.54 12.21 -3.68
N GLU A 20 -28.30 12.98 -2.89
CA GLU A 20 -29.69 12.71 -2.58
C GLU A 20 -30.51 13.94 -2.99
N ASN A 21 -31.30 13.79 -4.05
CA ASN A 21 -31.96 14.91 -4.72
C ASN A 21 -30.95 16.01 -5.11
N THR A 22 -30.96 17.16 -4.43
CA THR A 22 -30.02 18.27 -4.66
C THR A 22 -28.89 18.35 -3.62
N MET A 23 -28.93 17.51 -2.59
CA MET A 23 -27.93 17.50 -1.53
C MET A 23 -26.76 16.59 -1.90
N MET A 24 -25.55 17.13 -1.88
CA MET A 24 -24.31 16.41 -2.14
C MET A 24 -23.40 16.40 -0.90
N SER A 25 -22.77 15.26 -0.62
CA SER A 25 -21.66 15.13 0.33
C SER A 25 -20.44 14.53 -0.34
N VAL A 26 -19.27 15.04 0.01
CA VAL A 26 -17.97 14.51 -0.41
C VAL A 26 -17.45 13.59 0.68
N TRP A 27 -17.00 12.41 0.30
CA TRP A 27 -16.44 11.39 1.16
C TRP A 27 -14.95 11.26 0.91
N TYR A 28 -14.17 11.13 1.97
CA TYR A 28 -12.78 10.69 1.95
C TYR A 28 -12.68 9.34 2.64
N PHE A 29 -12.14 8.34 1.95
CA PHE A 29 -11.95 6.99 2.47
C PHE A 29 -10.45 6.66 2.49
N SER A 30 -9.93 6.30 3.67
CA SER A 30 -8.59 5.72 3.83
C SER A 30 -8.66 4.45 4.67
N ARG A 31 -7.54 3.73 4.77
CA ARG A 31 -7.44 2.53 5.62
C ARG A 31 -7.40 2.86 7.12
N SER A 32 -7.20 4.12 7.51
CA SER A 32 -7.26 4.54 8.92
C SER A 32 -8.63 5.10 9.31
N HIS A 33 -9.26 5.89 8.44
CA HIS A 33 -10.49 6.59 8.79
C HIS A 33 -11.37 6.92 7.56
N THR A 34 -12.57 7.41 7.82
CA THR A 34 -13.48 7.92 6.79
C THR A 34 -14.02 9.27 7.25
N VAL A 35 -14.01 10.25 6.37
CA VAL A 35 -14.53 11.60 6.62
C VAL A 35 -15.62 11.89 5.60
N VAL A 36 -16.65 12.60 6.02
CA VAL A 36 -17.71 13.11 5.14
C VAL A 36 -17.86 14.60 5.35
N SER A 37 -18.02 15.35 4.26
CA SER A 37 -18.33 16.78 4.34
C SER A 37 -19.74 16.99 4.88
N THR A 38 -19.99 18.17 5.45
CA THR A 38 -21.37 18.64 5.62
C THR A 38 -22.09 18.59 4.26
N PRO A 39 -23.31 18.03 4.16
CA PRO A 39 -24.08 18.05 2.93
C PRO A 39 -24.39 19.47 2.47
N PHE A 40 -24.34 19.73 1.17
CA PHE A 40 -24.69 21.03 0.59
C PHE A 40 -25.62 20.89 -0.63
N ASP A 41 -26.51 21.86 -0.83
CA ASP A 41 -27.41 21.90 -1.97
C ASP A 41 -26.65 22.42 -3.20
N PHE A 42 -26.25 21.54 -4.12
CA PHE A 42 -25.42 21.93 -5.27
C PHE A 42 -26.15 22.84 -6.27
N THR A 43 -27.48 22.92 -6.19
CA THR A 43 -28.26 23.83 -7.04
C THR A 43 -28.21 25.27 -6.53
N LYS A 44 -27.98 25.45 -5.22
CA LYS A 44 -27.84 26.76 -4.58
C LYS A 44 -26.39 27.18 -4.44
N ASP A 45 -25.51 26.24 -4.15
CA ASP A 45 -24.06 26.45 -4.06
C ASP A 45 -23.34 25.71 -5.20
N ILE A 46 -23.59 26.16 -6.42
CA ILE A 46 -22.95 25.62 -7.63
C ILE A 46 -21.44 25.89 -7.65
N LYS A 47 -20.96 26.91 -6.90
CA LYS A 47 -19.54 27.24 -6.82
C LYS A 47 -18.76 26.15 -6.09
N SER A 48 -19.24 25.69 -4.94
CA SER A 48 -18.61 24.57 -4.22
C SER A 48 -18.66 23.28 -5.05
N PHE A 49 -19.77 23.03 -5.74
CA PHE A 49 -19.87 21.91 -6.68
C PHE A 49 -18.79 21.97 -7.77
N ILE A 50 -18.71 23.08 -8.51
CA ILE A 50 -17.69 23.27 -9.56
C ILE A 50 -16.29 23.13 -8.96
N HIS A 51 -16.03 23.73 -7.80
CA HIS A 51 -14.72 23.67 -7.16
C HIS A 51 -14.29 22.22 -6.88
N VAL A 52 -15.16 21.40 -6.27
CA VAL A 52 -14.87 19.98 -5.99
C VAL A 52 -14.49 19.24 -7.28
N PHE A 53 -15.26 19.37 -8.36
CA PHE A 53 -14.98 18.65 -9.59
C PHE A 53 -13.74 19.17 -10.32
N LEU A 54 -13.49 20.49 -10.31
CA LEU A 54 -12.25 21.05 -10.87
C LEU A 54 -11.03 20.57 -10.07
N SER A 55 -11.09 20.58 -8.73
CA SER A 55 -10.02 20.06 -7.89
C SER A 55 -9.69 18.60 -8.24
N LEU A 56 -10.70 17.75 -8.42
CA LEU A 56 -10.49 16.34 -8.77
C LEU A 56 -10.02 16.12 -10.21
N LEU A 57 -10.45 16.98 -11.14
CA LEU A 57 -10.06 16.91 -12.54
C LEU A 57 -8.60 17.30 -12.74
N TYR A 58 -8.12 18.30 -12.00
CA TYR A 58 -6.74 18.80 -12.08
C TYR A 58 -5.79 18.14 -11.10
N ALA A 59 -6.29 17.39 -10.12
CA ALA A 59 -5.46 16.69 -9.15
C ALA A 59 -4.55 15.65 -9.84
N THR A 60 -3.31 15.57 -9.34
CA THR A 60 -2.39 14.49 -9.75
C THR A 60 -2.88 13.13 -9.26
N ARG A 61 -2.20 12.06 -9.71
CA ARG A 61 -2.52 10.70 -9.28
C ARG A 61 -2.35 10.55 -7.76
N GLU A 62 -1.29 11.15 -7.22
CA GLU A 62 -0.95 11.14 -5.80
C GLU A 62 -2.00 11.93 -4.99
N GLU A 63 -2.42 13.09 -5.50
CA GLU A 63 -3.46 13.95 -4.92
C GLU A 63 -4.88 13.36 -5.00
N ILE A 64 -5.08 12.22 -5.65
CA ILE A 64 -6.32 11.45 -5.58
C ILE A 64 -6.13 10.08 -4.93
N GLY A 65 -4.97 9.82 -4.32
CA GLY A 65 -4.70 8.65 -3.49
C GLY A 65 -4.11 7.44 -4.22
N TYR A 66 -3.38 7.66 -5.31
CA TYR A 66 -2.48 6.64 -5.84
C TYR A 66 -1.11 6.72 -5.17
N ASP A 67 -0.57 5.57 -4.78
CA ASP A 67 0.78 5.41 -4.30
C ASP A 67 1.78 5.63 -5.46
N PRO A 68 2.71 6.59 -5.37
CA PRO A 68 3.71 6.82 -6.40
C PRO A 68 4.77 5.71 -6.48
N THR A 69 4.86 4.83 -5.47
CA THR A 69 5.84 3.73 -5.41
C THR A 69 5.32 2.41 -5.98
N ILE A 70 4.05 2.38 -6.43
CA ILE A 70 3.42 1.16 -6.98
C ILE A 70 2.98 1.43 -8.43
N HIS A 71 3.70 0.84 -9.37
CA HIS A 71 3.52 1.08 -10.79
C HIS A 71 2.72 -0.04 -11.43
N ARG A 72 1.66 0.31 -12.16
CA ARG A 72 0.91 -0.66 -12.97
C ARG A 72 1.64 -0.93 -14.27
N VAL A 73 2.02 -2.17 -14.51
CA VAL A 73 2.70 -2.61 -15.73
C VAL A 73 1.86 -3.66 -16.47
N LEU A 74 2.10 -3.78 -17.77
CA LEU A 74 1.53 -4.81 -18.63
C LEU A 74 2.63 -5.83 -18.95
N HIS A 75 2.36 -7.10 -18.70
CA HIS A 75 3.25 -8.20 -19.05
C HIS A 75 2.39 -9.35 -19.56
N ASP A 76 2.70 -9.84 -20.77
CA ASP A 76 1.93 -10.90 -21.44
C ASP A 76 0.41 -10.62 -21.48
N ASN A 77 0.04 -9.36 -21.76
CA ASN A 77 -1.33 -8.83 -21.73
C ASN A 77 -2.06 -8.86 -20.37
N GLU A 78 -1.37 -9.25 -19.30
CA GLU A 78 -1.90 -9.26 -17.95
C GLU A 78 -1.42 -8.04 -17.16
N ILE A 79 -2.30 -7.57 -16.25
CA ILE A 79 -1.98 -6.46 -15.36
C ILE A 79 -1.13 -6.99 -14.21
N GLN A 80 0.06 -6.41 -14.07
CA GLN A 80 0.95 -6.66 -12.94
C GLN A 80 1.37 -5.34 -12.30
N TYR A 81 2.09 -5.43 -11.18
CA TYR A 81 2.58 -4.28 -10.45
C TYR A 81 4.08 -4.38 -10.23
N VAL A 82 4.77 -3.25 -10.28
CA VAL A 82 6.14 -3.09 -9.81
C VAL A 82 6.09 -2.24 -8.56
N TYR A 83 6.59 -2.79 -7.45
CA TYR A 83 6.75 -2.08 -6.19
C TYR A 83 8.16 -1.53 -6.10
N GLU A 84 8.28 -0.24 -5.80
CA GLU A 84 9.52 0.41 -5.39
C GLU A 84 9.64 0.30 -3.87
N VAL A 85 10.72 -0.32 -3.39
CA VAL A 85 10.97 -0.58 -1.97
C VAL A 85 12.34 -0.02 -1.60
N VAL A 86 12.35 0.93 -0.67
CA VAL A 86 13.59 1.46 -0.10
C VAL A 86 14.00 0.60 1.09
N CYS A 87 15.18 -0.03 1.00
CA CYS A 87 15.73 -0.86 2.05
C CYS A 87 17.20 -0.50 2.24
N GLU A 88 17.60 -0.18 3.48
CA GLU A 88 19.00 0.14 3.83
C GLU A 88 19.62 1.27 2.99
N GLY A 89 18.80 2.20 2.50
CA GLY A 89 19.25 3.32 1.66
C GLY A 89 19.30 2.99 0.16
N GLU A 90 19.00 1.75 -0.24
CA GLU A 90 18.92 1.34 -1.64
C GLU A 90 17.46 1.17 -2.08
N THR A 91 17.13 1.71 -3.26
CA THR A 91 15.85 1.47 -3.91
C THR A 91 15.92 0.18 -4.73
N ARG A 92 15.01 -0.75 -4.44
CA ARG A 92 14.84 -2.02 -5.15
C ARG A 92 13.44 -2.12 -5.74
N TYR A 93 13.31 -2.84 -6.85
CA TYR A 93 12.05 -2.96 -7.57
C TYR A 93 11.61 -4.41 -7.66
N PHE A 94 10.33 -4.66 -7.38
CA PHE A 94 9.77 -6.01 -7.34
C PHE A 94 8.52 -6.11 -8.20
N ARG A 95 8.57 -6.94 -9.24
CA ARG A 95 7.42 -7.24 -10.09
C ARG A 95 6.58 -8.36 -9.48
N THR A 96 5.28 -8.15 -9.37
CA THR A 96 4.33 -9.18 -8.91
C THR A 96 4.10 -10.25 -9.98
N ILE A 97 4.18 -11.52 -9.58
CA ILE A 97 3.90 -12.70 -10.40
C ILE A 97 2.51 -13.25 -10.10
N ALA A 98 2.19 -13.43 -8.81
CA ALA A 98 0.93 -14.01 -8.36
C ALA A 98 0.54 -13.51 -6.97
N THR A 99 -0.75 -13.59 -6.63
CA THR A 99 -1.21 -13.32 -5.26
C THR A 99 -0.97 -14.56 -4.39
N LEU A 100 -0.19 -14.42 -3.32
CA LEU A 100 -0.06 -15.47 -2.29
C LEU A 100 -1.14 -15.33 -1.22
N PHE A 101 -1.45 -14.09 -0.85
CA PHE A 101 -2.49 -13.80 0.13
C PHE A 101 -3.09 -12.41 -0.10
N THR A 102 -4.40 -12.26 0.09
CA THR A 102 -5.05 -10.95 0.14
C THR A 102 -6.21 -10.99 1.13
N SER A 103 -6.24 -10.03 2.05
CA SER A 103 -7.36 -9.89 2.98
C SER A 103 -8.59 -9.34 2.25
N GLN A 104 -9.67 -10.11 2.16
CA GLN A 104 -10.94 -9.70 1.55
C GLN A 104 -11.95 -9.08 2.53
N SER A 105 -11.48 -8.49 3.62
CA SER A 105 -12.37 -7.84 4.59
C SER A 105 -13.16 -6.67 3.96
N LEU A 106 -14.48 -6.68 4.17
CA LEU A 106 -15.39 -5.61 3.71
C LEU A 106 -15.21 -4.29 4.49
N ARG A 107 -14.45 -4.31 5.58
CA ARG A 107 -14.14 -3.10 6.34
C ARG A 107 -13.21 -2.21 5.52
N ILE A 108 -13.47 -0.91 5.54
CA ILE A 108 -12.59 0.09 4.92
C ILE A 108 -11.35 0.27 5.80
N THR A 109 -11.55 0.37 7.11
CA THR A 109 -10.50 0.65 8.09
C THR A 109 -9.92 -0.60 8.74
N GLY A 110 -8.76 -0.41 9.36
CA GLY A 110 -8.05 -1.40 10.17
C GLY A 110 -6.99 -2.16 9.38
N ARG A 111 -6.45 -3.21 10.02
CA ARG A 111 -5.36 -4.01 9.47
C ARG A 111 -5.72 -4.61 8.12
N LYS A 112 -4.78 -4.49 7.18
CA LYS A 112 -4.86 -5.13 5.87
C LYS A 112 -3.50 -5.68 5.52
N THR A 113 -3.50 -6.83 4.88
CA THR A 113 -2.27 -7.44 4.40
C THR A 113 -2.52 -8.03 3.04
N ARG A 114 -1.54 -7.83 2.17
CA ARG A 114 -1.42 -8.47 0.89
C ARG A 114 -0.01 -9.05 0.78
N VAL A 115 0.07 -10.26 0.26
CA VAL A 115 1.35 -10.91 -0.01
C VAL A 115 1.36 -11.33 -1.47
N TRP A 116 2.39 -10.91 -2.18
CA TRP A 116 2.64 -11.27 -3.56
C TRP A 116 3.79 -12.27 -3.63
N LYS A 117 3.68 -13.19 -4.58
CA LYS A 117 4.85 -13.83 -5.17
C LYS A 117 5.44 -12.83 -6.14
N ALA A 118 6.71 -12.48 -6.00
CA ALA A 118 7.35 -11.44 -6.79
C ALA A 118 8.78 -11.82 -7.20
N VAL A 119 9.33 -11.12 -8.19
CA VAL A 119 10.72 -11.21 -8.62
C VAL A 119 11.35 -9.82 -8.68
N GLU A 120 12.63 -9.72 -8.35
CA GLU A 120 13.36 -8.46 -8.43
C GLU A 120 13.66 -8.08 -9.89
N VAL A 121 13.40 -6.82 -10.24
CA VAL A 121 13.64 -6.24 -11.56
C VAL A 121 14.53 -5.00 -11.43
N GLU A 122 15.13 -4.57 -12.53
CA GLU A 122 16.01 -3.38 -12.53
C GLU A 122 15.24 -2.04 -12.47
N GLY A 123 13.91 -2.09 -12.48
CA GLY A 123 13.04 -0.92 -12.46
C GLY A 123 11.80 -1.09 -13.30
N TYR A 124 11.18 0.04 -13.62
CA TYR A 124 10.06 0.14 -14.55
C TYR A 124 10.33 1.22 -15.61
N ASP A 125 9.58 1.17 -16.69
CA ASP A 125 9.57 2.19 -17.73
C ASP A 125 8.16 2.32 -18.30
N GLY A 126 7.49 3.43 -17.97
CA GLY A 126 6.09 3.67 -18.32
C GLY A 126 5.17 2.55 -17.83
N ASN A 127 4.61 1.78 -18.76
CA ASN A 127 3.71 0.66 -18.49
C ASN A 127 4.40 -0.71 -18.58
N LYS A 128 5.73 -0.77 -18.59
CA LYS A 128 6.50 -2.02 -18.60
C LYS A 128 7.45 -2.07 -17.41
N HIS A 129 7.88 -3.27 -17.05
CA HIS A 129 9.01 -3.47 -16.15
C HIS A 129 10.30 -3.55 -16.98
N ARG A 130 11.43 -3.24 -16.35
CA ARG A 130 12.75 -3.53 -16.91
C ARG A 130 13.09 -5.01 -16.71
N LYS A 131 14.22 -5.46 -17.25
CA LYS A 131 14.61 -6.87 -17.17
C LYS A 131 14.66 -7.35 -15.72
N GLU A 132 14.37 -8.63 -15.54
CA GLU A 132 14.60 -9.32 -14.28
C GLU A 132 16.08 -9.27 -13.91
N LYS A 133 16.36 -9.11 -12.63
CA LYS A 133 17.72 -9.06 -12.12
C LYS A 133 18.37 -10.44 -12.27
N GLU A 134 19.58 -10.50 -12.80
CA GLU A 134 20.31 -11.77 -12.95
C GLU A 134 20.50 -12.46 -11.59
N GLY A 135 20.14 -13.73 -11.51
CA GLY A 135 20.17 -14.49 -10.25
C GLY A 135 19.09 -14.09 -9.24
N GLY A 136 18.12 -13.26 -9.64
CA GLY A 136 16.96 -12.89 -8.84
C GLY A 136 16.16 -14.13 -8.44
N ARG A 137 15.86 -14.25 -7.15
CA ARG A 137 15.00 -15.33 -6.62
C ARG A 137 13.56 -14.84 -6.53
N GLU A 138 12.63 -15.78 -6.61
CA GLU A 138 11.26 -15.52 -6.23
C GLU A 138 11.19 -15.19 -4.73
N VAL A 139 10.48 -14.12 -4.40
CA VAL A 139 10.31 -13.62 -3.03
C VAL A 139 8.83 -13.50 -2.69
N ALA A 140 8.53 -13.49 -1.39
CA ALA A 140 7.25 -13.05 -0.87
C ALA A 140 7.35 -11.55 -0.55
N LEU A 141 6.65 -10.72 -1.33
CA LEU A 141 6.54 -9.28 -1.07
C LEU A 141 5.28 -9.02 -0.24
N LYS A 142 5.46 -8.56 0.99
CA LYS A 142 4.37 -8.26 1.93
C LYS A 142 4.09 -6.76 1.99
N ASP A 143 2.88 -6.40 1.58
CA ASP A 143 2.31 -5.06 1.69
C ASP A 143 1.30 -5.07 2.84
N CYS A 144 1.49 -4.20 3.84
CA CYS A 144 0.68 -4.22 5.06
C CYS A 144 0.31 -2.83 5.59
N TRP A 145 -0.93 -2.74 6.06
CA TRP A 145 -1.45 -1.65 6.87
C TRP A 145 -1.61 -2.16 8.29
N LEU A 146 -0.92 -1.54 9.23
CA LEU A 146 -0.93 -1.89 10.63
C LEU A 146 -1.69 -0.82 11.42
N ASP A 147 -2.16 -1.18 12.60
CA ASP A 147 -2.70 -0.19 13.53
C ASP A 147 -1.55 0.61 14.13
N GLU A 148 -1.83 1.84 14.55
CA GLU A 148 -0.87 2.67 15.28
C GLU A 148 -0.25 1.90 16.47
N GLY A 149 1.07 2.00 16.62
CA GLY A 149 1.83 1.29 17.66
C GLY A 149 2.08 -0.21 17.40
N SER A 150 1.55 -0.78 16.32
CA SER A 150 1.83 -2.16 15.94
C SER A 150 3.25 -2.31 15.37
N ARG A 151 3.96 -3.35 15.80
CA ARG A 151 5.26 -3.73 15.24
C ARG A 151 5.10 -4.39 13.88
N THR A 152 6.03 -4.13 12.96
CA THR A 152 6.13 -4.88 11.71
C THR A 152 6.63 -6.30 11.99
N GLU A 153 6.46 -7.19 11.01
CA GLU A 153 7.05 -8.53 11.11
C GLU A 153 8.58 -8.47 11.20
N LYS A 154 9.21 -7.51 10.50
CA LYS A 154 10.64 -7.24 10.61
C LYS A 154 11.02 -6.83 12.03
N ASP A 155 10.31 -5.89 12.64
CA ASP A 155 10.61 -5.45 14.01
C ASP A 155 10.49 -6.61 15.02
N ASN A 156 9.49 -7.48 14.83
CA ASN A 156 9.32 -8.67 15.66
C ASN A 156 10.46 -9.67 15.47
N LEU A 157 10.85 -9.94 14.22
CA LEU A 157 11.96 -10.83 13.91
C LEU A 157 13.28 -10.31 14.45
N ASP A 158 13.57 -9.02 14.23
CA ASP A 158 14.78 -8.36 14.72
C ASP A 158 14.83 -8.42 16.26
N GLY A 159 13.69 -8.20 16.94
CA GLY A 159 13.58 -8.37 18.39
C GLY A 159 13.89 -9.79 18.87
N ILE A 160 13.41 -10.83 18.16
CA ILE A 160 13.69 -12.23 18.48
C ILE A 160 15.17 -12.55 18.26
N LEU A 161 15.74 -12.14 17.13
CA LEU A 161 17.15 -12.41 16.79
C LEU A 161 18.11 -11.74 17.78
N ASN A 162 17.81 -10.51 18.18
CA ASN A 162 18.59 -9.79 19.20
C ASN A 162 18.54 -10.52 20.56
N ALA A 163 17.35 -10.96 20.99
CA ALA A 163 17.21 -11.74 22.22
C ALA A 163 17.98 -13.06 22.18
N LEU A 164 17.99 -13.76 21.04
CA LEU A 164 18.77 -14.99 20.86
C LEU A 164 20.28 -14.74 20.92
N ALA A 165 20.76 -13.63 20.37
CA ALA A 165 22.15 -13.24 20.45
C ALA A 165 22.59 -13.00 21.91
N GLU A 166 21.76 -12.32 22.71
CA GLU A 166 22.02 -12.12 24.13
C GLU A 166 22.10 -13.45 24.91
N VAL A 167 21.19 -14.38 24.64
CA VAL A 167 21.20 -15.71 25.26
C VAL A 167 22.48 -16.47 24.91
N LYS A 168 22.89 -16.44 23.63
CA LYS A 168 24.13 -17.08 23.17
C LYS A 168 25.36 -16.54 23.92
N GLU A 169 25.44 -15.23 24.13
CA GLU A 169 26.56 -14.61 24.85
C GLU A 169 26.52 -14.86 26.37
N ARG A 170 25.33 -15.08 26.96
CA ARG A 170 25.22 -15.53 28.36
C ARG A 170 25.68 -16.98 28.53
N VAL A 171 25.30 -17.87 27.61
CA VAL A 171 25.73 -19.28 27.64
C VAL A 171 27.25 -19.39 27.52
N LYS A 172 27.87 -18.71 26.54
CA LYS A 172 29.33 -18.71 26.40
C LYS A 172 30.05 -18.23 27.66
N ARG A 173 29.57 -17.16 28.29
CA ARG A 173 30.13 -16.65 29.54
C ARG A 173 30.08 -17.69 30.66
N ASN A 174 28.95 -18.38 30.80
CA ASN A 174 28.79 -19.40 31.83
C ASN A 174 29.60 -20.68 31.54
N SER A 175 29.83 -21.03 30.27
CA SER A 175 30.66 -22.17 29.88
C SER A 175 32.17 -21.92 30.08
N ASN A 176 32.61 -20.67 30.12
CA ASN A 176 34.01 -20.30 30.41
C ASN A 176 34.32 -20.16 31.91
N VAL A 177 33.34 -20.42 32.79
CA VAL A 177 33.46 -20.31 34.26
C VAL A 177 33.52 -21.70 34.93
N LEU A 178 33.46 -22.79 34.14
CA LEU A 178 33.70 -24.19 34.55
C LEU A 178 35.04 -24.66 33.98
#